data_AF-K2AMQ1-F1
#
_entry.id   AF-K2AMQ1-F1
#
_cell.length_a   1.000
_cell.length_b   1.000
_cell.length_c   1.000
_cell.angle_alpha   90.00
_cell.angle_beta   90.00
_cell.angle_gamma   90.00
#
_symmetry.space_group_name_H-M   'P 1'
#
loop_
_entity.id
_entity.type
_entity.pdbx_description
1 polymer ?
#
loop_
_entity_poly.entity_id
_entity_poly.type
_entity_poly.pdbx_seq_one_letter_code
_entity_poly.pdbx_strand_id
1 'polypeptide(L)'
;MARLEEESAKEEARANEMVKVLTELAGSIKKLSLVTEDEYLKLHEYKAAGFFTVGMGAEAILNVIKTLDLDKLAAEMREEAQKTKGQRHIKATKRLRIVESLKNAQIDSSWMILTVLPVIPPDLRPMVQLTGGRFATSDLNDLYRRVINRNNRLKHLIDLGAPEIILRNEKRMLQEAVDSLIDTTQRPTSRVTTQALRSLSDMLRGKQGRFRQNLLGKRVDYSGRSVIVVGPELSLSQCGLPKEMALEMFKPFVLRELIARGIAPNVKSAKNVLERRDPEVFDILEEITREHPVLLNRAPTLHKLGIQAFFPILIEGAAIRIHPCVCAGYNADFDGDQMAVHIPLSKKAQEEAKTLMQPVQNLLKPADGSPITVPNKDMALGCYYLTSIDPRFDALAQEQMQIFSDQSEAILLYQLGKIGLRMPIRVRLSTGILTTTTGRILFNETLPNELRFYNDTVKAATIKQIVTRALDMLSREEV
;
A
#
# COMPACT_ATOMS: atom_id res chain seq x y z
N MET A 1 -84.94 29.82 -25.77
CA MET A 1 -85.20 28.38 -25.58
C MET A 1 -84.15 27.55 -26.32
N ALA A 2 -84.16 27.49 -27.66
CA ALA A 2 -83.19 26.68 -28.42
C ALA A 2 -81.70 26.97 -28.14
N ARG A 3 -81.31 28.24 -27.92
CA ARG A 3 -79.91 28.61 -27.61
C ARG A 3 -79.45 28.17 -26.20
N LEU A 4 -80.38 28.14 -25.24
CA LEU A 4 -80.15 27.67 -23.87
C LEU A 4 -80.06 26.14 -23.82
N GLU A 5 -80.86 25.45 -24.63
CA GLU A 5 -80.79 24.00 -24.80
C GLU A 5 -79.48 23.58 -25.48
N GLU A 6 -79.00 24.35 -26.46
CA GLU A 6 -77.71 24.10 -27.12
C GLU A 6 -76.50 24.37 -26.20
N GLU A 7 -76.58 25.36 -25.31
CA GLU A 7 -75.58 25.61 -24.27
C GLU A 7 -75.59 24.52 -23.18
N SER A 8 -76.78 24.12 -22.71
CA SER A 8 -76.95 23.01 -21.76
C SER A 8 -76.40 21.70 -22.32
N ALA A 9 -76.68 21.39 -23.59
CA ALA A 9 -76.16 20.18 -24.23
C ALA A 9 -74.63 20.21 -24.40
N LYS A 10 -74.04 21.39 -24.62
CA LYS A 10 -72.57 21.56 -24.67
C LYS A 10 -71.93 21.44 -23.29
N GLU A 11 -72.58 21.92 -22.24
CA GLU A 11 -72.12 21.74 -20.86
C GLU A 11 -72.20 20.27 -20.41
N GLU A 12 -73.30 19.58 -20.72
CA GLU A 12 -73.45 18.14 -20.45
C GLU A 12 -72.43 17.30 -21.22
N ALA A 13 -72.15 17.62 -22.48
CA ALA A 13 -71.13 16.93 -23.26
C ALA A 13 -69.73 17.12 -22.67
N ARG A 14 -69.37 18.35 -22.25
CA ARG A 14 -68.10 18.64 -21.58
C ARG A 14 -67.98 17.95 -20.22
N ALA A 15 -69.05 17.93 -19.44
CA ALA A 15 -69.09 17.23 -18.16
C ALA A 15 -68.90 15.73 -18.35
N ASN A 16 -69.57 15.12 -19.33
CA ASN A 16 -69.43 13.69 -19.63
C ASN A 16 -68.02 13.33 -20.15
N GLU A 17 -67.43 14.19 -20.98
CA GLU A 17 -66.05 14.00 -21.46
C GLU A 17 -65.04 14.10 -20.30
N MET A 18 -65.22 15.08 -19.40
CA MET A 18 -64.39 15.20 -18.18
C MET A 18 -64.55 13.99 -17.24
N VAL A 19 -65.76 13.49 -17.03
CA VAL A 19 -66.00 12.28 -16.22
C VAL A 19 -65.34 11.05 -16.85
N LYS A 20 -65.34 10.95 -18.18
CA LYS A 20 -64.66 9.87 -18.89
C LYS A 20 -63.14 9.93 -18.73
N VAL A 21 -62.56 11.11 -18.86
CA VAL A 21 -61.11 11.33 -18.62
C VAL A 21 -60.75 11.02 -17.17
N LEU A 22 -61.58 11.42 -16.20
CA LEU A 22 -61.36 11.14 -14.77
C LEU A 22 -61.48 9.65 -14.44
N THR A 23 -62.42 8.93 -15.06
CA THR A 23 -62.57 7.48 -14.84
C THR A 23 -61.42 6.70 -15.48
N GLU A 24 -60.90 7.13 -16.63
CA GLU A 24 -59.67 6.58 -17.22
C GLU A 24 -58.43 6.87 -16.34
N LEU A 25 -58.31 8.10 -15.83
CA LEU A 25 -57.24 8.47 -14.89
C LEU A 25 -57.33 7.63 -13.61
N ALA A 26 -58.51 7.51 -13.00
CA ALA A 26 -58.72 6.71 -11.80
C ALA A 26 -58.42 5.22 -12.04
N GLY A 27 -58.79 4.68 -13.20
CA GLY A 27 -58.49 3.30 -13.59
C GLY A 27 -57.01 3.03 -13.85
N SER A 28 -56.24 4.06 -14.21
CA SER A 28 -54.79 3.94 -14.44
C SER A 28 -53.96 3.89 -13.15
N ILE A 29 -54.52 4.37 -12.04
CA ILE A 29 -53.82 4.45 -10.74
C ILE A 29 -53.72 3.06 -10.13
N LYS A 30 -52.48 2.62 -9.92
CA LYS A 30 -52.13 1.36 -9.24
C LYS A 30 -51.28 1.66 -8.03
N LYS A 31 -51.18 0.71 -7.09
CA LYS A 31 -50.24 0.84 -5.97
C LYS A 31 -48.82 1.06 -6.54
N LEU A 32 -48.14 2.11 -6.07
CA LEU A 32 -46.83 2.58 -6.57
C LEU A 32 -46.84 3.36 -7.91
N SER A 33 -47.99 3.76 -8.45
CA SER A 33 -48.03 4.68 -9.59
C SER A 33 -47.61 6.08 -9.17
N LEU A 34 -46.87 6.77 -10.05
CA LEU A 34 -46.53 8.18 -9.88
C LEU A 34 -47.68 9.03 -10.41
N VAL A 35 -48.02 10.10 -9.68
CA VAL A 35 -49.06 11.06 -10.05
C VAL A 35 -48.43 12.45 -10.06
N THR A 36 -48.68 13.23 -11.11
CA THR A 36 -48.19 14.61 -11.20
C THR A 36 -49.03 15.55 -10.32
N GLU A 37 -48.50 16.73 -10.00
CA GLU A 37 -49.22 17.70 -9.14
C GLU A 37 -50.53 18.16 -9.78
N ASP A 38 -50.54 18.40 -11.10
CA ASP A 38 -51.74 18.79 -11.85
C ASP A 38 -52.80 17.68 -11.89
N GLU A 39 -52.40 16.43 -12.06
CA GLU A 39 -53.31 15.27 -12.02
C GLU A 39 -53.89 15.09 -10.63
N TYR A 40 -53.07 15.25 -9.58
CA TYR A 40 -53.53 15.16 -8.20
C TYR A 40 -54.51 16.27 -7.84
N LEU A 41 -54.23 17.51 -8.25
CA LEU A 41 -55.12 18.67 -8.04
C LEU A 41 -56.48 18.45 -8.71
N LYS A 42 -56.50 17.98 -9.96
CA LYS A 42 -57.76 17.62 -10.64
C LYS A 42 -58.52 16.54 -9.88
N LEU A 43 -57.85 15.45 -9.48
CA LEU A 43 -58.49 14.37 -8.70
C LEU A 43 -59.00 14.84 -7.33
N HIS A 44 -58.33 15.83 -6.73
CA HIS A 44 -58.78 16.47 -5.48
C HIS A 44 -60.01 17.36 -5.70
N GLU A 45 -60.03 18.18 -6.75
CA GLU A 45 -61.18 19.04 -7.10
C GLU A 45 -62.47 18.23 -7.26
N TYR A 46 -62.37 17.06 -7.90
CA TYR A 46 -63.51 16.15 -8.12
C TYR A 46 -63.77 15.15 -6.97
N LYS A 47 -63.20 15.39 -5.78
CA LYS A 47 -63.38 14.56 -4.55
C LYS A 47 -62.96 13.08 -4.69
N ALA A 48 -62.22 12.72 -5.74
CA ALA A 48 -61.69 11.35 -5.91
C ALA A 48 -60.49 11.06 -4.99
N ALA A 49 -59.86 12.10 -4.43
CA ALA A 49 -58.72 12.00 -3.52
C ALA A 49 -59.01 11.28 -2.18
N GLY A 50 -60.27 11.05 -1.81
CA GLY A 50 -60.62 10.32 -0.59
C GLY A 50 -60.35 8.80 -0.67
N PHE A 51 -60.19 8.24 -1.87
CA PHE A 51 -60.06 6.79 -2.08
C PHE A 51 -58.61 6.29 -2.05
N PHE A 52 -57.62 7.19 -2.09
CA PHE A 52 -56.20 6.82 -2.15
C PHE A 52 -55.33 7.78 -1.34
N THR A 53 -54.31 7.25 -0.69
CA THR A 53 -53.33 8.04 0.06
C THR A 53 -52.14 8.38 -0.82
N VAL A 54 -51.89 9.66 -1.05
CA VAL A 54 -50.68 10.14 -1.72
C VAL A 54 -49.71 10.68 -0.68
N GLY A 55 -48.44 10.33 -0.82
CA GLY A 55 -47.36 10.91 -0.05
C GLY A 55 -46.23 11.34 -0.97
N MET A 56 -45.39 12.26 -0.50
CA MET A 56 -44.20 12.72 -1.22
C MET A 56 -42.93 12.60 -0.38
N GLY A 57 -41.79 12.52 -1.05
CA GLY A 57 -40.47 12.50 -0.41
C GLY A 57 -40.14 11.19 0.31
N ALA A 58 -39.17 11.24 1.23
CA ALA A 58 -38.64 10.07 1.92
C ALA A 58 -39.67 9.37 2.82
N GLU A 59 -40.62 10.11 3.39
CA GLU A 59 -41.70 9.57 4.24
C GLU A 59 -42.62 8.62 3.45
N ALA A 60 -42.94 8.97 2.20
CA ALA A 60 -43.74 8.12 1.32
C ALA A 60 -43.01 6.81 0.99
N ILE A 61 -41.71 6.90 0.71
CA ILE A 61 -40.87 5.73 0.44
C ILE A 61 -40.79 4.83 1.68
N LEU A 62 -40.66 5.40 2.88
CA LEU A 62 -40.65 4.64 4.13
C LEU A 62 -41.93 3.86 4.34
N ASN A 63 -43.09 4.49 4.12
CA ASN A 63 -44.38 3.83 4.24
C ASN A 63 -44.53 2.70 3.22
N VAL A 64 -44.09 2.92 1.98
CA VAL A 64 -44.06 1.87 0.95
C VAL A 64 -43.20 0.68 1.38
N ILE A 65 -41.98 0.94 1.83
CA ILE A 65 -41.02 -0.10 2.27
C ILE A 65 -41.54 -0.89 3.47
N LYS A 66 -42.16 -0.23 4.45
CA LYS A 66 -42.78 -0.93 5.59
C LYS A 66 -43.93 -1.86 5.21
N THR A 67 -44.64 -1.57 4.13
CA THR A 67 -45.74 -2.43 3.64
C THR A 67 -45.28 -3.56 2.71
N LEU A 68 -43.99 -3.61 2.36
CA LEU A 68 -43.44 -4.60 1.44
C LEU A 68 -43.16 -5.92 2.18
N ASP A 69 -43.74 -6.99 1.66
CA ASP A 69 -43.50 -8.36 2.11
C ASP A 69 -42.39 -8.99 1.26
N LEU A 70 -41.20 -9.14 1.85
CA LEU A 70 -40.02 -9.65 1.17
C LEU A 70 -40.19 -11.12 0.74
N ASP A 71 -41.01 -11.90 1.43
CA ASP A 71 -41.23 -13.32 1.10
C ASP A 71 -42.07 -13.46 -0.16
N LYS A 72 -43.15 -12.70 -0.26
CA LYS A 72 -43.98 -12.63 -1.46
C LYS A 72 -43.19 -12.10 -2.64
N LEU A 73 -42.43 -11.02 -2.44
CA LEU A 73 -41.62 -10.43 -3.50
C LEU A 73 -40.53 -11.40 -4.01
N ALA A 74 -39.90 -12.18 -3.12
CA ALA A 74 -38.94 -13.19 -3.53
C ALA A 74 -39.60 -14.32 -4.34
N ALA A 75 -40.80 -14.76 -3.96
CA ALA A 75 -41.55 -15.78 -4.71
C ALA A 75 -41.94 -15.28 -6.10
N GLU A 76 -42.48 -14.07 -6.20
CA GLU A 76 -42.84 -13.41 -7.47
C GLU A 76 -41.62 -13.26 -8.40
N MET A 77 -40.51 -12.74 -7.88
CA MET A 77 -39.28 -12.55 -8.68
C MET A 77 -38.67 -13.89 -9.13
N ARG A 78 -38.83 -14.96 -8.33
CA ARG A 78 -38.37 -16.31 -8.71
C ARG A 78 -39.21 -16.89 -9.85
N GLU A 79 -40.53 -16.73 -9.81
CA GLU A 79 -41.39 -17.10 -10.92
C GLU A 79 -41.12 -16.28 -12.18
N GLU A 80 -40.95 -14.96 -12.03
CA GLU A 80 -40.65 -14.06 -13.15
C GLU A 80 -39.31 -14.42 -13.81
N ALA A 81 -38.30 -14.76 -13.00
CA ALA A 81 -37.01 -15.24 -13.50
C ALA A 81 -37.14 -16.56 -14.27
N GLN A 82 -38.02 -17.48 -13.86
CA GLN A 82 -38.24 -18.73 -14.61
C GLN A 82 -39.02 -18.54 -15.90
N LYS A 83 -40.03 -17.65 -15.90
CA LYS A 83 -40.92 -17.42 -17.04
C LYS A 83 -40.31 -16.54 -18.13
N THR A 84 -39.45 -15.58 -17.77
CA THR A 84 -38.91 -14.60 -18.72
C THR A 84 -37.51 -14.99 -19.21
N LYS A 85 -37.19 -14.61 -20.46
CA LYS A 85 -35.85 -14.72 -21.06
C LYS A 85 -35.30 -13.34 -21.42
N GLY A 86 -33.98 -13.22 -21.57
CA GLY A 86 -33.31 -11.99 -22.02
C GLY A 86 -33.15 -10.92 -20.93
N GLN A 87 -33.40 -9.65 -21.25
CA GLN A 87 -33.19 -8.53 -20.33
C GLN A 87 -34.10 -8.56 -19.10
N ARG A 88 -35.35 -9.01 -19.25
CA ARG A 88 -36.30 -9.14 -18.12
C ARG A 88 -35.81 -10.17 -17.10
N HIS A 89 -35.30 -11.31 -17.58
CA HIS A 89 -34.66 -12.31 -16.73
C HIS A 89 -33.49 -11.72 -15.93
N ILE A 90 -32.57 -11.01 -16.58
CA ILE A 90 -31.40 -10.41 -15.90
C ILE A 90 -31.84 -9.41 -14.81
N LYS A 91 -32.87 -8.59 -15.08
CA LYS A 91 -33.42 -7.66 -14.09
C LYS A 91 -34.07 -8.39 -12.91
N ALA A 92 -34.89 -9.41 -13.18
CA ALA A 92 -35.54 -10.24 -12.16
C ALA A 92 -34.50 -10.95 -11.28
N THR A 93 -33.48 -11.57 -11.88
CA THR A 93 -32.39 -12.26 -11.16
C THR A 93 -31.57 -11.30 -10.30
N LYS A 94 -31.26 -10.08 -10.79
CA LYS A 94 -30.57 -9.06 -9.98
C LYS A 94 -31.41 -8.60 -8.79
N ARG A 95 -32.72 -8.39 -8.98
CA ARG A 95 -33.65 -8.03 -7.90
C ARG A 95 -33.78 -9.16 -6.88
N LEU A 96 -34.01 -10.39 -7.35
CA LEU A 96 -34.09 -11.58 -6.52
C LEU A 96 -32.84 -11.72 -5.65
N ARG A 97 -31.64 -11.55 -6.21
CA ARG A 97 -30.38 -11.60 -5.45
C ARG A 97 -30.36 -10.59 -4.29
N ILE A 98 -30.84 -9.36 -4.49
CA ILE A 98 -30.87 -8.34 -3.45
C ILE A 98 -31.89 -8.71 -2.36
N VAL A 99 -33.10 -9.11 -2.76
CA VAL A 99 -34.17 -9.50 -1.83
C VAL A 99 -33.76 -10.72 -1.00
N GLU A 100 -33.19 -11.76 -1.62
CA GLU A 100 -32.66 -12.93 -0.91
C GLU A 100 -31.50 -12.56 0.01
N SER A 101 -30.62 -11.64 -0.40
CA SER A 101 -29.51 -11.18 0.46
C SER A 101 -30.02 -10.44 1.70
N LEU A 102 -31.01 -9.56 1.56
CA LEU A 102 -31.65 -8.86 2.67
C LEU A 102 -32.34 -9.83 3.63
N LYS A 103 -33.09 -10.79 3.07
CA LYS A 103 -33.77 -11.84 3.83
C LYS A 103 -32.78 -12.72 4.60
N ASN A 104 -31.75 -13.21 3.94
CA ASN A 104 -30.73 -14.07 4.55
C ASN A 104 -29.93 -13.33 5.64
N ALA A 105 -29.70 -12.03 5.47
CA ALA A 105 -29.05 -11.19 6.46
C ALA A 105 -29.99 -10.70 7.58
N GLN A 106 -31.30 -11.01 7.51
CA GLN A 106 -32.33 -10.54 8.44
C GLN A 106 -32.34 -9.00 8.60
N ILE A 107 -32.01 -8.29 7.52
CA ILE A 107 -31.99 -6.82 7.52
C ILE A 107 -33.36 -6.30 7.13
N ASP A 108 -33.94 -5.46 7.99
CA ASP A 108 -35.16 -4.75 7.63
C ASP A 108 -34.84 -3.67 6.57
N SER A 109 -35.56 -3.75 5.45
CA SER A 109 -35.47 -2.80 4.34
C SER A 109 -35.77 -1.36 4.77
N SER A 110 -36.56 -1.15 5.83
CA SER A 110 -36.91 0.18 6.33
C SER A 110 -35.70 0.97 6.84
N TRP A 111 -34.61 0.30 7.25
CA TRP A 111 -33.40 0.92 7.79
C TRP A 111 -32.57 1.69 6.76
N MET A 112 -32.88 1.56 5.47
CA MET A 112 -32.24 2.37 4.41
C MET A 112 -32.62 3.86 4.52
N ILE A 113 -33.74 4.18 5.15
CA ILE A 113 -34.20 5.55 5.36
C ILE A 113 -33.82 5.99 6.77
N LEU A 114 -32.90 6.93 6.85
CA LEU A 114 -32.34 7.40 8.11
C LEU A 114 -33.35 8.29 8.84
N THR A 115 -33.81 7.83 10.00
CA THR A 115 -34.59 8.66 10.96
C THR A 115 -33.69 9.31 12.00
N VAL A 116 -32.59 8.65 12.36
CA VAL A 116 -31.59 9.13 13.31
C VAL A 116 -30.22 9.05 12.64
N LEU A 117 -29.53 10.19 12.59
CA LEU A 117 -28.19 10.30 12.01
C LEU A 117 -27.13 10.33 13.13
N PRO A 118 -26.21 9.35 13.20
CA PRO A 118 -25.16 9.35 14.19
C PRO A 118 -24.10 10.44 13.93
N VAL A 119 -23.57 11.00 15.01
CA VAL A 119 -22.49 12.00 14.96
C VAL A 119 -21.18 11.36 15.41
N ILE A 120 -20.13 11.52 14.61
CA ILE A 120 -18.80 10.98 14.93
C ILE A 120 -18.21 11.67 16.18
N PRO A 121 -17.47 10.96 17.04
CA PRO A 121 -16.82 11.53 18.22
C PRO A 121 -15.97 12.79 17.89
N PRO A 122 -15.96 13.81 18.77
CA PRO A 122 -15.24 15.07 18.54
C PRO A 122 -13.75 14.90 18.19
N ASP A 123 -13.07 13.92 18.80
CA ASP A 123 -11.65 13.66 18.57
C ASP A 123 -11.34 13.22 17.13
N LEU A 124 -12.32 12.64 16.43
CA LEU A 124 -12.18 12.26 15.01
C LEU A 124 -12.50 13.41 14.06
N ARG A 125 -12.96 14.56 14.58
CA ARG A 125 -13.26 15.80 13.87
C ARG A 125 -12.71 17.02 14.65
N PRO A 126 -11.39 17.07 14.92
CA PRO A 126 -10.82 18.00 15.87
C PRO A 126 -10.96 19.46 15.40
N MET A 127 -11.02 20.35 16.38
CA MET A 127 -10.85 21.79 16.23
C MET A 127 -9.60 22.17 17.02
N VAL A 128 -8.52 22.50 16.33
CA VAL A 128 -7.22 22.77 16.93
C VAL A 128 -6.93 24.25 16.86
N GLN A 129 -6.55 24.85 17.98
CA GLN A 129 -6.08 26.23 18.02
C GLN A 129 -4.63 26.29 17.51
N LEU A 130 -4.38 27.12 16.50
CA LEU A 130 -3.05 27.39 15.98
C LEU A 130 -2.41 28.57 16.73
N THR A 131 -1.08 28.67 16.66
CA THR A 131 -0.33 29.81 17.17
C THR A 131 -0.86 31.11 16.54
N GLY A 132 -1.24 32.08 17.36
CA GLY A 132 -1.88 33.34 16.90
C GLY A 132 -3.41 33.37 17.00
N GLY A 133 -4.03 32.45 17.73
CA GLY A 133 -5.45 32.52 18.09
C GLY A 133 -6.44 32.08 17.00
N ARG A 134 -5.93 31.63 15.84
CA ARG A 134 -6.76 31.06 14.76
C ARG A 134 -7.14 29.61 15.10
N PHE A 135 -8.27 29.14 14.57
CA PHE A 135 -8.71 27.75 14.72
C PHE A 135 -8.66 27.03 13.37
N ALA A 136 -8.13 25.81 13.38
CA ALA A 136 -8.22 24.86 12.28
C ALA A 136 -9.30 23.83 12.60
N THR A 137 -10.30 23.72 11.74
CA THR A 137 -11.45 22.80 11.92
C THR A 137 -11.45 21.73 10.84
N SER A 138 -11.85 20.52 11.20
CA SER A 138 -12.21 19.50 10.20
C SER A 138 -13.44 19.92 9.38
N ASP A 139 -13.39 19.71 8.06
CA ASP A 139 -14.51 19.93 7.12
C ASP A 139 -15.82 19.26 7.56
N LEU A 140 -15.75 18.11 8.25
CA LEU A 140 -16.90 17.41 8.79
C LEU A 140 -17.72 18.29 9.73
N ASN A 141 -17.07 19.15 10.52
CA ASN A 141 -17.78 20.03 11.47
C ASN A 141 -18.71 20.99 10.73
N ASP A 142 -18.31 21.48 9.55
CA ASP A 142 -19.15 22.35 8.73
C ASP A 142 -20.33 21.61 8.10
N LEU A 143 -20.11 20.37 7.67
CA LEU A 143 -21.16 19.50 7.13
C LEU A 143 -22.19 19.14 8.22
N TYR A 144 -21.74 18.74 9.41
CA TYR A 144 -22.62 18.49 10.56
C TYR A 144 -23.39 19.75 10.98
N ARG A 145 -22.72 20.90 11.06
CA ARG A 145 -23.36 22.18 11.37
C ARG A 145 -24.48 22.51 10.37
N ARG A 146 -24.25 22.25 9.08
CA ARG A 146 -25.27 22.45 8.04
C ARG A 146 -26.50 21.56 8.27
N VAL A 147 -26.30 20.28 8.56
CA VAL A 147 -27.41 19.34 8.84
C VAL A 147 -28.20 19.79 10.08
N ILE A 148 -27.51 20.12 11.18
CA ILE A 148 -28.16 20.54 12.43
C ILE A 148 -28.98 21.80 12.22
N ASN A 149 -28.43 22.81 11.55
CA ASN A 149 -29.13 24.07 11.30
C ASN A 149 -30.37 23.87 10.44
N ARG A 150 -30.29 23.03 9.40
CA ARG A 150 -31.44 22.68 8.54
C ARG A 150 -32.52 21.90 9.29
N ASN A 151 -32.12 20.95 10.14
CA ASN A 151 -33.04 20.17 10.94
C ASN A 151 -33.78 21.03 11.97
N ASN A 152 -33.06 21.91 12.68
CA ASN A 152 -33.65 22.83 13.65
C ASN A 152 -34.59 23.83 12.97
N ARG A 153 -34.21 24.34 11.79
CA ARG A 153 -35.05 25.24 10.99
C ARG A 153 -36.33 24.55 10.50
N LEU A 154 -36.23 23.31 10.01
CA LEU A 154 -37.40 22.53 9.61
C LEU A 154 -38.35 22.31 10.79
N LYS A 155 -37.83 21.94 11.96
CA LYS A 155 -38.61 21.79 13.18
C LYS A 155 -39.36 23.08 13.54
N HIS A 156 -38.65 24.21 13.53
CA HIS A 156 -39.26 25.50 13.83
C HIS A 156 -40.35 25.92 12.83
N LEU A 157 -40.17 25.62 11.55
CA LEU A 157 -41.18 25.90 10.52
C LEU A 157 -42.44 25.04 10.69
N ILE A 158 -42.30 23.80 11.17
CA ILE A 158 -43.43 22.93 11.49
C ILE A 158 -44.20 23.49 12.69
N ASP A 159 -43.49 23.92 13.74
CA ASP A 159 -44.10 24.48 14.95
C ASP A 159 -44.88 25.79 14.66
N LEU A 160 -44.43 26.57 13.67
CA LEU A 160 -45.10 27.79 13.21
C LEU A 160 -46.28 27.53 12.25
N GLY A 161 -46.50 26.28 11.82
CA GLY A 161 -47.53 25.96 10.82
C GLY A 161 -47.25 26.56 9.44
N ALA A 162 -45.97 26.64 9.04
CA ALA A 162 -45.59 27.20 7.75
C ALA A 162 -46.23 26.43 6.56
N PRO A 163 -46.55 27.11 5.44
CA PRO A 163 -47.12 26.46 4.26
C PRO A 163 -46.30 25.28 3.73
N GLU A 164 -46.96 24.29 3.15
CA GLU A 164 -46.31 23.06 2.67
C GLU A 164 -45.17 23.32 1.68
N ILE A 165 -45.27 24.35 0.83
CA ILE A 165 -44.23 24.70 -0.14
C ILE A 165 -42.89 24.99 0.55
N ILE A 166 -42.93 25.72 1.68
CA ILE A 166 -41.74 26.07 2.46
C ILE A 166 -41.19 24.82 3.14
N LEU A 167 -42.05 23.99 3.72
CA LEU A 167 -41.66 22.72 4.35
C LEU A 167 -41.02 21.76 3.33
N ARG A 168 -41.59 21.65 2.13
CA ARG A 168 -41.05 20.82 1.03
C ARG A 168 -39.64 21.27 0.64
N ASN A 169 -39.43 22.58 0.49
CA ASN A 169 -38.11 23.11 0.17
C ASN A 169 -37.10 22.87 1.30
N GLU A 170 -37.49 23.06 2.57
CA GLU A 170 -36.57 22.80 3.69
C GLU A 170 -36.25 21.30 3.86
N LYS A 171 -37.23 20.40 3.64
CA LYS A 171 -36.99 18.94 3.56
C LYS A 171 -35.98 18.59 2.45
N ARG A 172 -36.08 19.21 1.27
CA ARG A 172 -35.10 19.04 0.17
C ARG A 172 -33.71 19.51 0.59
N MET A 173 -33.61 20.69 1.20
CA MET A 173 -32.33 21.25 1.67
C MET A 173 -31.68 20.41 2.78
N LEU A 174 -32.49 19.83 3.68
CA LEU A 174 -32.02 18.89 4.70
C LEU A 174 -31.47 17.61 4.05
N GLN A 175 -32.18 17.04 3.07
CA GLN A 175 -31.70 15.88 2.33
C GLN A 175 -30.36 16.17 1.64
N GLU A 176 -30.22 17.32 0.99
CA GLU A 176 -28.94 17.72 0.35
C GLU A 176 -27.80 17.89 1.35
N ALA A 177 -28.09 18.37 2.57
CA ALA A 177 -27.09 18.48 3.62
C ALA A 177 -26.63 17.11 4.13
N VAL A 178 -27.55 16.15 4.28
CA VAL A 178 -27.23 14.77 4.67
C VAL A 178 -26.47 14.05 3.54
N ASP A 179 -26.91 14.21 2.30
CA ASP A 179 -26.22 13.66 1.12
C ASP A 179 -24.77 14.17 1.08
N SER A 180 -24.56 15.48 1.25
CA SER A 180 -23.21 16.09 1.26
C SER A 180 -22.33 15.62 2.43
N LEU A 181 -22.91 15.30 3.58
CA LEU A 181 -22.17 14.78 4.73
C LEU A 181 -21.67 13.35 4.47
N ILE A 182 -22.51 12.51 3.87
CA ILE A 182 -22.22 11.09 3.62
C ILE A 182 -21.31 10.93 2.40
N ASP A 183 -21.69 11.51 1.27
CA ASP A 183 -21.00 11.35 -0.01
C ASP A 183 -21.28 12.52 -0.97
N THR A 184 -20.29 13.38 -1.16
CA THR A 184 -20.37 14.54 -2.06
C THR A 184 -20.36 14.13 -3.55
N THR A 185 -20.00 12.89 -3.90
CA THR A 185 -19.80 12.49 -5.30
C THR A 185 -21.10 12.23 -6.08
N GLN A 186 -22.21 11.97 -5.39
CA GLN A 186 -23.46 11.54 -6.05
C GLN A 186 -24.25 12.67 -6.72
N ARG A 187 -23.96 13.93 -6.38
CA ARG A 187 -24.52 15.09 -7.08
C ARG A 187 -23.40 16.07 -7.41
N PRO A 188 -23.04 16.26 -8.69
CA PRO A 188 -22.12 17.32 -9.06
C PRO A 188 -22.82 18.65 -8.75
N THR A 189 -22.45 19.29 -7.63
CA THR A 189 -22.80 20.69 -7.41
C THR A 189 -22.10 21.48 -8.52
N SER A 190 -22.89 21.88 -9.53
CA SER A 190 -22.40 22.74 -10.59
C SER A 190 -21.98 24.07 -9.95
N ARG A 191 -20.74 24.47 -10.23
CA ARG A 191 -20.17 25.79 -9.92
C ARG A 191 -19.92 26.08 -8.43
N VAL A 192 -18.81 25.57 -7.90
CA VAL A 192 -18.07 26.35 -6.88
C VAL A 192 -16.57 26.28 -7.16
N THR A 193 -15.94 27.45 -7.26
CA THR A 193 -14.49 27.66 -7.42
C THR A 193 -13.70 27.40 -6.12
N THR A 194 -14.37 27.09 -5.01
CA THR A 194 -13.77 26.76 -3.73
C THR A 194 -13.61 25.26 -3.56
N GLN A 195 -12.52 24.85 -2.91
CA GLN A 195 -12.24 23.46 -2.57
C GLN A 195 -13.47 22.78 -1.94
N ALA A 196 -13.89 21.65 -2.52
CA ALA A 196 -15.01 20.88 -2.00
C ALA A 196 -14.67 20.31 -0.62
N LEU A 197 -15.61 20.44 0.33
CA LEU A 197 -15.48 19.90 1.68
C LEU A 197 -15.41 18.36 1.61
N ARG A 198 -14.53 17.77 2.41
CA ARG A 198 -14.34 16.32 2.46
C ARG A 198 -15.49 15.62 3.21
N SER A 199 -16.19 14.71 2.54
CA SER A 199 -17.28 13.91 3.15
C SER A 199 -16.77 12.72 3.98
N LEU A 200 -17.66 12.05 4.70
CA LEU A 200 -17.34 10.82 5.43
C LEU A 200 -16.80 9.71 4.50
N SER A 201 -17.38 9.56 3.31
CA SER A 201 -16.94 8.57 2.32
C SER A 201 -15.54 8.89 1.76
N ASP A 202 -15.23 10.17 1.55
CA ASP A 202 -13.92 10.63 1.06
C ASP A 202 -12.81 10.43 2.10
N MET A 203 -13.15 10.38 3.40
CA MET A 203 -12.18 10.02 4.43
C MET A 203 -11.73 8.57 4.34
N LEU A 204 -12.55 7.69 3.75
CA LEU A 204 -12.23 6.27 3.58
C LEU A 204 -11.57 5.99 2.24
N ARG A 205 -12.02 6.64 1.16
CA ARG A 205 -11.58 6.38 -0.22
C ARG A 205 -10.34 7.18 -0.63
N GLY A 206 -9.70 6.75 -1.71
CA GLY A 206 -8.56 7.44 -2.33
C GLY A 206 -7.20 7.17 -1.68
N LYS A 207 -6.15 7.78 -2.24
CA LYS A 207 -4.75 7.63 -1.76
C LYS A 207 -4.56 8.21 -0.35
N GLN A 208 -5.26 9.32 -0.06
CA GLN A 208 -5.29 9.94 1.26
C GLN A 208 -6.40 9.39 2.17
N GLY A 209 -7.08 8.33 1.75
CA GLY A 209 -8.11 7.66 2.54
C GLY A 209 -7.49 6.82 3.65
N ARG A 210 -8.25 6.59 4.73
CA ARG A 210 -7.79 5.84 5.91
C ARG A 210 -7.24 4.47 5.57
N PHE A 211 -7.85 3.73 4.64
CA PHE A 211 -7.40 2.39 4.26
C PHE A 211 -5.98 2.38 3.69
N ARG A 212 -5.68 3.26 2.73
CA ARG A 212 -4.37 3.27 2.06
C ARG A 212 -3.30 3.97 2.87
N GLN A 213 -3.63 5.11 3.47
CA GLN A 213 -2.63 5.97 4.11
C GLN A 213 -2.33 5.58 5.56
N ASN A 214 -3.31 5.06 6.31
CA ASN A 214 -3.19 4.86 7.76
C ASN A 214 -3.26 3.39 8.19
N LEU A 215 -3.93 2.53 7.41
CA LEU A 215 -4.01 1.09 7.73
C LEU A 215 -2.87 0.32 7.07
N LEU A 216 -2.68 0.48 5.75
CA LEU A 216 -1.62 -0.23 5.01
C LEU A 216 -0.25 0.45 5.15
N GLY A 217 -0.21 1.79 5.13
CA GLY A 217 0.98 2.57 5.43
C GLY A 217 0.90 3.12 6.85
N LYS A 218 1.98 3.02 7.62
CA LYS A 218 2.11 3.71 8.92
C LYS A 218 3.51 4.26 9.05
N ARG A 219 3.62 5.38 9.76
CA ARG A 219 4.91 5.80 10.31
C ARG A 219 5.22 4.88 11.48
N VAL A 220 6.46 4.40 11.54
CA VAL A 220 6.90 3.41 12.52
C VAL A 220 8.04 4.01 13.34
N ASP A 221 8.00 3.78 14.65
CA ASP A 221 9.09 4.12 15.56
C ASP A 221 10.28 3.16 15.35
N TYR A 222 11.40 3.39 16.04
CA TYR A 222 12.62 2.58 15.91
C TYR A 222 13.12 2.48 14.47
N SER A 223 13.06 3.61 13.75
CA SER A 223 13.50 3.72 12.38
C SER A 223 14.40 4.95 12.17
N GLY A 224 15.28 4.84 11.18
CA GLY A 224 16.19 5.91 10.77
C GLY A 224 16.29 5.97 9.25
N ARG A 225 16.87 7.04 8.71
CA ARG A 225 17.21 7.15 7.29
C ARG A 225 18.50 7.93 7.13
N SER A 226 19.40 7.44 6.29
CA SER A 226 20.58 8.20 5.86
C SER A 226 21.01 7.81 4.45
N VAL A 227 21.95 8.58 3.91
CA VAL A 227 22.61 8.34 2.63
C VAL A 227 23.47 7.08 2.73
N ILE A 228 23.52 6.31 1.65
CA ILE A 228 24.34 5.11 1.55
C ILE A 228 25.69 5.38 0.88
N VAL A 229 26.72 4.67 1.34
CA VAL A 229 28.08 4.68 0.78
C VAL A 229 28.54 3.24 0.64
N VAL A 230 29.50 3.00 -0.25
CA VAL A 230 30.08 1.67 -0.46
C VAL A 230 30.93 1.25 0.74
N GLY A 231 30.77 0.01 1.20
CA GLY A 231 31.63 -0.62 2.22
C GLY A 231 32.20 -1.94 1.69
N PRO A 232 33.28 -1.91 0.89
CA PRO A 232 33.86 -3.12 0.31
C PRO A 232 34.49 -4.07 1.34
N GLU A 233 34.83 -3.57 2.53
CA GLU A 233 35.39 -4.34 3.65
C GLU A 233 34.36 -5.18 4.42
N LEU A 234 33.07 -4.95 4.18
CA LEU A 234 31.99 -5.62 4.89
C LEU A 234 31.76 -7.02 4.34
N SER A 235 31.30 -7.95 5.19
CA SER A 235 30.73 -9.20 4.67
C SER A 235 29.33 -8.97 4.11
N LEU A 236 28.83 -9.94 3.33
CA LEU A 236 27.53 -9.83 2.67
C LEU A 236 26.36 -9.65 3.66
N SER A 237 26.46 -10.23 4.86
CA SER A 237 25.46 -10.14 5.91
C SER A 237 25.64 -8.94 6.84
N GLN A 238 26.63 -8.08 6.60
CA GLN A 238 26.93 -6.93 7.45
C GLN A 238 26.58 -5.61 6.78
N CYS A 239 26.24 -4.61 7.60
CA CYS A 239 26.11 -3.23 7.17
C CYS A 239 26.81 -2.30 8.15
N GLY A 240 27.41 -1.21 7.66
CA GLY A 240 27.94 -0.18 8.53
C GLY A 240 26.83 0.77 8.97
N LEU A 241 26.58 0.88 10.28
CA LEU A 241 25.58 1.77 10.85
C LEU A 241 26.27 2.90 11.64
N PRO A 242 25.97 4.18 11.36
CA PRO A 242 26.46 5.32 12.14
C PRO A 242 26.18 5.18 13.63
N LYS A 243 27.21 5.42 14.46
CA LYS A 243 27.09 5.36 15.93
C LYS A 243 25.96 6.21 16.49
N GLU A 244 25.79 7.44 16.00
CA GLU A 244 24.73 8.34 16.46
C GLU A 244 23.32 7.83 16.12
N MET A 245 23.16 7.28 14.90
CA MET A 245 21.90 6.70 14.46
C MET A 245 21.56 5.46 15.28
N ALA A 246 22.54 4.57 15.46
CA ALA A 246 22.39 3.37 16.26
C ALA A 246 22.02 3.71 17.72
N LEU A 247 22.68 4.71 18.31
CA LEU A 247 22.43 5.12 19.69
C LEU A 247 20.97 5.55 19.93
N GLU A 248 20.41 6.36 19.03
CA GLU A 248 19.02 6.83 19.19
C GLU A 248 18.01 5.70 18.94
N MET A 249 18.28 4.83 17.97
CA MET A 249 17.37 3.71 17.65
C MET A 249 17.41 2.59 18.72
N PHE A 250 18.57 2.32 19.32
CA PHE A 250 18.75 1.31 20.38
C PHE A 250 18.63 1.88 21.81
N LYS A 251 18.27 3.15 21.95
CA LYS A 251 18.20 3.89 23.23
C LYS A 251 17.56 3.12 24.39
N PRO A 252 16.38 2.48 24.26
CA PRO A 252 15.80 1.75 25.39
C PRO A 252 16.62 0.54 25.84
N PHE A 253 17.32 -0.12 24.91
CA PHE A 253 18.18 -1.27 25.21
C PHE A 253 19.43 -0.84 25.96
N VAL A 254 20.06 0.26 25.51
CA VAL A 254 21.23 0.84 26.19
C VAL A 254 20.88 1.30 27.59
N LEU A 255 19.74 1.99 27.77
CA LEU A 255 19.28 2.43 29.10
C LEU A 255 19.06 1.26 30.07
N ARG A 256 18.55 0.13 29.58
CA ARG A 256 18.36 -1.08 30.38
C ARG A 256 19.70 -1.67 30.81
N GLU A 257 20.67 -1.78 29.90
CA GLU A 257 22.00 -2.33 30.20
C GLU A 257 22.79 -1.44 31.17
N LEU A 258 22.71 -0.12 31.03
CA LEU A 258 23.34 0.83 31.98
C LEU A 258 22.86 0.64 33.42
N ILE A 259 21.57 0.34 33.61
CA ILE A 259 21.00 0.05 34.92
C ILE A 259 21.39 -1.34 35.40
N ALA A 260 21.35 -2.34 34.51
CA ALA A 260 21.69 -3.73 34.84
C ALA A 260 23.15 -3.89 35.30
N ARG A 261 24.08 -3.12 34.69
CA ARG A 261 25.50 -3.10 35.06
C ARG A 261 25.81 -2.22 36.27
N GLY A 262 24.83 -1.48 36.81
CA GLY A 262 25.01 -0.59 37.95
C GLY A 262 25.72 0.73 37.65
N ILE A 263 25.93 1.08 36.37
CA ILE A 263 26.54 2.34 35.93
C ILE A 263 25.61 3.53 36.28
N ALA A 264 24.30 3.30 36.19
CA ALA A 264 23.29 4.28 36.57
C ALA A 264 22.25 3.66 37.52
N PRO A 265 21.92 4.33 38.65
CA PRO A 265 20.97 3.80 39.62
C PRO A 265 19.50 3.85 39.16
N ASN A 266 19.16 4.71 38.19
CA ASN A 266 17.77 4.94 37.76
C ASN A 266 17.70 5.52 36.34
N VAL A 267 16.54 5.37 35.68
CA VAL A 267 16.32 5.71 34.25
C VAL A 267 16.67 7.17 33.93
N LYS A 268 16.36 8.11 34.83
CA LYS A 268 16.70 9.53 34.63
C LYS A 268 18.21 9.76 34.62
N SER A 269 18.95 9.12 35.53
CA SER A 269 20.40 9.17 35.58
C SER A 269 21.02 8.50 34.36
N ALA A 270 20.49 7.33 33.95
CA ALA A 270 20.91 6.65 32.74
C ALA A 270 20.70 7.50 31.48
N LYS A 271 19.59 8.26 31.42
CA LYS A 271 19.33 9.22 30.33
C LYS A 271 20.36 10.34 30.31
N ASN A 272 20.77 10.86 31.46
CA ASN A 272 21.82 11.89 31.53
C ASN A 272 23.19 11.34 31.08
N VAL A 273 23.55 10.12 31.48
CA VAL A 273 24.78 9.44 31.02
C VAL A 273 24.75 9.24 29.50
N LEU A 274 23.61 8.78 28.98
CA LEU A 274 23.39 8.61 27.54
C LEU A 274 23.54 9.94 26.77
N GLU A 275 23.00 11.04 27.30
CA GLU A 275 23.11 12.37 26.69
C GLU A 275 24.54 12.93 26.70
N ARG A 276 25.36 12.56 27.70
CA ARG A 276 26.79 12.90 27.76
C ARG A 276 27.65 12.13 26.75
N ARG A 277 27.15 10.99 26.26
CA ARG A 277 27.82 10.12 25.28
C ARG A 277 29.17 9.58 25.79
N ASP A 278 29.19 9.13 27.04
CA ASP A 278 30.39 8.55 27.66
C ASP A 278 30.84 7.28 26.89
N PRO A 279 32.15 6.97 26.84
CA PRO A 279 32.68 5.83 26.07
C PRO A 279 32.01 4.48 26.39
N GLU A 280 31.69 4.24 27.67
CA GLU A 280 31.02 3.02 28.14
C GLU A 280 29.67 2.77 27.43
N VAL A 281 28.99 3.83 27.02
CA VAL A 281 27.72 3.75 26.30
C VAL A 281 27.92 3.12 24.92
N PHE A 282 29.02 3.46 24.24
CA PHE A 282 29.33 2.90 22.93
C PHE A 282 29.80 1.45 23.01
N ASP A 283 30.51 1.08 24.08
CA ASP A 283 30.91 -0.32 24.33
C ASP A 283 29.66 -1.20 24.53
N ILE A 284 28.72 -0.73 25.36
CA ILE A 284 27.42 -1.40 25.55
C ILE A 284 26.63 -1.47 24.24
N LEU A 285 26.63 -0.39 23.45
CA LEU A 285 25.94 -0.36 22.16
C LEU A 285 26.53 -1.40 21.19
N GLU A 286 27.86 -1.57 21.17
CA GLU A 286 28.53 -2.55 20.32
C GLU A 286 28.16 -3.99 20.72
N GLU A 287 28.11 -4.27 22.02
CA GLU A 287 27.68 -5.58 22.52
C GLU A 287 26.23 -5.91 22.13
N ILE A 288 25.30 -4.94 22.27
CA ILE A 288 23.89 -5.13 21.91
C ILE A 288 23.73 -5.34 20.40
N THR A 289 24.46 -4.58 19.59
CA THR A 289 24.28 -4.56 18.13
C THR A 289 24.84 -5.79 17.44
N ARG A 290 25.84 -6.47 18.04
CA ARG A 290 26.49 -7.67 17.49
C ARG A 290 25.51 -8.82 17.21
N GLU A 291 24.53 -9.03 18.07
CA GLU A 291 23.54 -10.12 17.92
C GLU A 291 22.19 -9.67 17.35
N HIS A 292 22.02 -8.36 17.12
CA HIS A 292 20.72 -7.76 16.79
C HIS A 292 20.66 -7.32 15.31
N PRO A 293 19.95 -8.03 14.43
CA PRO A 293 19.87 -7.67 13.01
C PRO A 293 19.04 -6.40 12.80
N VAL A 294 19.41 -5.61 11.79
CA VAL A 294 18.64 -4.43 11.33
C VAL A 294 18.13 -4.65 9.92
N LEU A 295 16.98 -4.08 9.59
CA LEU A 295 16.40 -4.15 8.25
C LEU A 295 16.75 -2.89 7.47
N LEU A 296 17.37 -3.05 6.30
CA LEU A 296 17.61 -1.96 5.35
C LEU A 296 16.57 -2.01 4.24
N ASN A 297 15.97 -0.86 3.93
CA ASN A 297 14.96 -0.69 2.89
C ASN A 297 15.29 0.51 2.00
N ARG A 298 15.17 0.33 0.67
CA ARG A 298 15.21 1.42 -0.31
C ARG A 298 13.86 1.59 -0.98
N ALA A 299 13.37 2.82 -1.00
CA ALA A 299 12.19 3.18 -1.77
C ALA A 299 12.58 3.56 -3.22
N PRO A 300 11.82 3.14 -4.24
CA PRO A 300 10.62 2.31 -4.19
C PRO A 300 10.91 0.81 -4.02
N THR A 301 10.16 0.14 -3.13
CA THR A 301 10.28 -1.31 -2.91
C THR A 301 9.44 -2.08 -3.94
N LEU A 302 10.08 -2.57 -5.00
CA LEU A 302 9.39 -3.27 -6.10
C LEU A 302 9.20 -4.77 -5.85
N HIS A 303 10.11 -5.38 -5.08
CA HIS A 303 10.11 -6.80 -4.78
C HIS A 303 10.74 -7.05 -3.40
N LYS A 304 10.64 -8.29 -2.91
CA LYS A 304 11.07 -8.65 -1.55
C LYS A 304 12.53 -8.27 -1.24
N LEU A 305 13.44 -8.34 -2.21
CA LEU A 305 14.87 -8.02 -2.03
C LEU A 305 15.14 -6.52 -1.80
N GLY A 306 14.12 -5.66 -1.93
CA GLY A 306 14.23 -4.26 -1.53
C GLY A 306 14.19 -4.06 -0.01
N ILE A 307 14.02 -5.14 0.78
CA ILE A 307 14.17 -5.17 2.23
C ILE A 307 14.98 -6.41 2.60
N GLN A 308 16.12 -6.22 3.26
CA GLN A 308 16.98 -7.32 3.72
C GLN A 308 17.51 -7.02 5.13
N ALA A 309 17.87 -8.08 5.84
CA ALA A 309 18.41 -8.02 7.19
C ALA A 309 19.93 -8.10 7.20
N PHE A 310 20.57 -7.24 7.98
CA PHE A 310 22.02 -7.18 8.14
C PHE A 310 22.39 -7.11 9.61
N PHE A 311 23.59 -7.59 9.95
CA PHE A 311 24.21 -7.33 11.25
C PHE A 311 24.95 -5.99 11.20
N PRO A 312 24.59 -5.03 12.06
CA PRO A 312 25.21 -3.72 12.07
C PRO A 312 26.63 -3.79 12.64
N ILE A 313 27.57 -3.16 11.94
CA ILE A 313 28.89 -2.78 12.44
C ILE A 313 28.85 -1.29 12.71
N LEU A 314 29.21 -0.88 13.93
CA LEU A 314 29.24 0.53 14.29
C LEU A 314 30.39 1.24 13.57
N ILE A 315 30.06 2.28 12.82
CA ILE A 315 31.03 3.09 12.08
C ILE A 315 30.96 4.56 12.50
N GLU A 316 32.08 5.25 12.31
CA GLU A 316 32.15 6.70 12.41
C GLU A 316 31.55 7.38 11.17
N GLY A 317 31.02 8.59 11.35
CA GLY A 317 30.35 9.37 10.32
C GLY A 317 28.82 9.23 10.35
N ALA A 318 28.16 9.72 9.30
CA ALA A 318 26.70 9.82 9.24
C ALA A 318 26.05 8.93 8.16
N ALA A 319 26.84 8.31 7.29
CA ALA A 319 26.34 7.53 6.16
C ALA A 319 26.33 6.02 6.46
N ILE A 320 25.35 5.31 5.90
CA ILE A 320 25.22 3.86 6.04
C ILE A 320 26.15 3.20 5.01
N ARG A 321 26.97 2.24 5.43
CA ARG A 321 27.79 1.45 4.50
C ARG A 321 27.09 0.16 4.12
N ILE A 322 27.04 -0.15 2.83
CA ILE A 322 26.46 -1.39 2.33
C ILE A 322 27.44 -2.13 1.42
N HIS A 323 27.30 -3.45 1.38
CA HIS A 323 28.10 -4.29 0.51
C HIS A 323 27.75 -4.07 -0.98
N PRO A 324 28.72 -3.90 -1.89
CA PRO A 324 28.44 -3.58 -3.29
C PRO A 324 27.60 -4.65 -4.04
N CYS A 325 27.71 -5.94 -3.65
CA CYS A 325 26.94 -7.00 -4.31
C CYS A 325 25.43 -6.97 -3.99
N VAL A 326 24.99 -6.33 -2.89
CA VAL A 326 23.54 -6.23 -2.59
C VAL A 326 22.86 -5.10 -3.32
N CYS A 327 23.62 -4.14 -3.89
CA CYS A 327 23.06 -2.97 -4.57
C CYS A 327 22.13 -3.34 -5.73
N ALA A 328 22.38 -4.46 -6.43
CA ALA A 328 21.51 -4.95 -7.49
C ALA A 328 20.11 -5.32 -6.99
N GLY A 329 19.98 -5.86 -5.76
CA GLY A 329 18.70 -6.17 -5.12
C GLY A 329 17.94 -4.94 -4.67
N TYR A 330 18.63 -3.87 -4.30
CA TYR A 330 18.01 -2.60 -3.94
C TYR A 330 17.77 -1.68 -5.14
N ASN A 331 18.33 -2.02 -6.30
CA ASN A 331 18.49 -1.13 -7.44
C ASN A 331 19.13 0.21 -7.03
N ALA A 332 20.13 0.15 -6.14
CA ALA A 332 20.75 1.29 -5.50
C ALA A 332 22.07 1.70 -6.17
N ASP A 333 22.35 2.99 -6.19
CA ASP A 333 23.63 3.59 -6.52
C ASP A 333 24.14 4.49 -5.38
N PHE A 334 25.28 5.13 -5.59
CA PHE A 334 25.99 5.89 -4.54
C PHE A 334 26.10 7.38 -4.89
N ASP A 335 25.09 7.95 -5.56
CA ASP A 335 25.06 9.35 -6.00
C ASP A 335 24.23 10.28 -5.08
N GLY A 336 23.77 9.76 -3.93
CA GLY A 336 22.91 10.48 -2.98
C GLY A 336 21.69 9.67 -2.52
N ASP A 337 21.52 8.46 -3.04
CA ASP A 337 20.55 7.49 -2.61
C ASP A 337 20.48 7.33 -1.07
N GLN A 338 19.27 7.15 -0.55
CA GLN A 338 19.01 7.00 0.88
C GLN A 338 18.31 5.69 1.18
N MET A 339 18.69 5.06 2.29
CA MET A 339 18.03 3.87 2.81
C MET A 339 17.43 4.14 4.18
N ALA A 340 16.27 3.55 4.43
CA ALA A 340 15.65 3.48 5.74
C ALA A 340 16.16 2.25 6.49
N VAL A 341 16.36 2.42 7.80
CA VAL A 341 16.76 1.37 8.73
C VAL A 341 15.60 1.12 9.69
N HIS A 342 15.28 -0.14 9.98
CA HIS A 342 14.27 -0.53 10.96
C HIS A 342 14.81 -1.58 11.91
N ILE A 343 14.46 -1.50 13.21
CA ILE A 343 14.88 -2.48 14.22
C ILE A 343 13.75 -3.46 14.52
N PRO A 344 13.95 -4.77 14.31
CA PRO A 344 13.02 -5.80 14.80
C PRO A 344 13.12 -5.90 16.34
N LEU A 345 12.03 -5.63 17.05
CA LEU A 345 12.02 -5.60 18.52
C LEU A 345 11.71 -6.96 19.15
N SER A 346 10.73 -7.70 18.61
CA SER A 346 10.31 -8.98 19.19
C SER A 346 11.31 -10.09 18.81
N LYS A 347 11.47 -11.09 19.70
CA LYS A 347 12.34 -12.25 19.43
C LYS A 347 11.97 -12.95 18.11
N LYS A 348 10.67 -13.14 17.86
CA LYS A 348 10.16 -13.74 16.62
C LYS A 348 10.55 -12.91 15.37
N ALA A 349 10.47 -11.58 15.44
CA ALA A 349 10.86 -10.72 14.32
C ALA A 349 12.38 -10.74 14.09
N GLN A 350 13.19 -10.85 15.16
CA GLN A 350 14.63 -11.00 15.04
C GLN A 350 15.02 -12.36 14.44
N GLU A 351 14.36 -13.44 14.87
CA GLU A 351 14.52 -14.77 14.28
C GLU A 351 14.15 -14.77 12.80
N GLU A 352 12.99 -14.20 12.43
CA GLU A 352 12.55 -14.05 11.04
C GLU A 352 13.58 -13.28 10.20
N ALA A 353 14.11 -12.18 10.74
CA ALA A 353 15.15 -11.40 10.08
C ALA A 353 16.43 -12.23 9.84
N LYS A 354 16.88 -13.00 10.83
CA LYS A 354 18.07 -13.87 10.73
C LYS A 354 17.86 -15.01 9.74
N THR A 355 16.73 -15.70 9.79
CA THR A 355 16.54 -16.94 9.01
C THR A 355 16.02 -16.69 7.60
N LEU A 356 15.19 -15.66 7.38
CA LEU A 356 14.51 -15.47 6.10
C LEU A 356 14.99 -14.26 5.30
N MET A 357 15.44 -13.19 5.97
CA MET A 357 15.67 -11.90 5.33
C MET A 357 17.14 -11.57 5.05
N GLN A 358 18.08 -12.39 5.52
CA GLN A 358 19.50 -12.17 5.25
C GLN A 358 19.84 -12.30 3.75
N PRO A 359 20.80 -11.52 3.24
CA PRO A 359 21.29 -11.62 1.86
C PRO A 359 21.78 -13.03 1.48
N VAL A 360 22.45 -13.73 2.40
CA VAL A 360 22.94 -15.12 2.22
C VAL A 360 21.80 -16.09 1.91
N GLN A 361 20.60 -15.85 2.46
CA GLN A 361 19.41 -16.66 2.16
C GLN A 361 18.68 -16.21 0.90
N ASN A 362 19.06 -15.07 0.33
CA ASN A 362 18.36 -14.39 -0.76
C ASN A 362 19.30 -14.07 -1.94
N LEU A 363 20.17 -15.03 -2.29
CA LEU A 363 21.11 -14.92 -3.42
C LEU A 363 20.43 -14.98 -4.80
N LEU A 364 19.20 -15.51 -4.85
CA LEU A 364 18.43 -15.73 -6.08
C LEU A 364 17.28 -14.73 -6.23
N LYS A 365 16.98 -14.37 -7.47
CA LYS A 365 15.78 -13.63 -7.83
C LYS A 365 14.54 -14.52 -7.70
N PRO A 366 13.47 -14.03 -7.04
CA PRO A 366 12.21 -14.77 -6.96
C PRO A 366 11.50 -14.99 -8.30
N ALA A 367 11.79 -14.17 -9.32
CA ALA A 367 11.07 -14.18 -10.58
C ALA A 367 11.53 -15.29 -11.54
N ASP A 368 12.86 -15.48 -11.66
CA ASP A 368 13.47 -16.37 -12.65
C ASP A 368 14.51 -17.34 -12.04
N GLY A 369 14.78 -17.25 -10.74
CA GLY A 369 15.81 -18.08 -10.09
C GLY A 369 17.24 -17.72 -10.48
N SER A 370 17.46 -16.59 -11.16
CA SER A 370 18.82 -16.16 -11.52
C SER A 370 19.56 -15.55 -10.31
N PRO A 371 20.89 -15.73 -10.19
CA PRO A 371 21.66 -15.08 -9.14
C PRO A 371 21.61 -13.54 -9.26
N ILE A 372 21.32 -12.86 -8.15
CA ILE A 372 21.27 -11.39 -8.10
C ILE A 372 22.50 -10.79 -7.43
N THR A 373 23.00 -11.44 -6.38
CA THR A 373 24.11 -10.97 -5.54
C THR A 373 25.44 -11.35 -6.17
N VAL A 374 25.70 -10.85 -7.37
CA VAL A 374 26.88 -11.22 -8.18
C VAL A 374 27.83 -10.04 -8.29
N PRO A 375 29.16 -10.27 -8.23
CA PRO A 375 30.15 -9.23 -8.53
C PRO A 375 29.88 -8.56 -9.88
N ASN A 376 29.79 -7.23 -9.88
CA ASN A 376 29.49 -6.43 -11.05
C ASN A 376 30.53 -5.31 -11.28
N LYS A 377 30.45 -4.65 -12.44
CA LYS A 377 31.28 -3.50 -12.83
C LYS A 377 32.78 -3.73 -12.54
N ASP A 378 33.34 -3.04 -11.56
CA ASP A 378 34.77 -3.03 -11.24
C ASP A 378 35.28 -4.42 -10.82
N MET A 379 34.48 -5.17 -10.05
CA MET A 379 34.85 -6.54 -9.66
C MET A 379 34.91 -7.47 -10.88
N ALA A 380 33.96 -7.32 -11.81
CA ALA A 380 33.96 -8.10 -13.05
C ALA A 380 35.11 -7.71 -13.98
N LEU A 381 35.47 -6.43 -14.02
CA LEU A 381 36.64 -5.93 -14.76
C LEU A 381 37.95 -6.46 -14.17
N GLY A 382 38.07 -6.51 -12.84
CA GLY A 382 39.21 -7.09 -12.14
C GLY A 382 39.38 -8.58 -12.46
N CYS A 383 38.29 -9.35 -12.38
CA CYS A 383 38.30 -10.77 -12.75
C CYS A 383 38.70 -10.98 -14.22
N TYR A 384 38.16 -10.15 -15.12
CA TYR A 384 38.49 -10.20 -16.54
C TYR A 384 39.96 -9.86 -16.79
N TYR A 385 40.47 -8.78 -16.19
CA TYR A 385 41.86 -8.38 -16.32
C TYR A 385 42.80 -9.49 -15.84
N LEU A 386 42.50 -10.07 -14.66
CA LEU A 386 43.30 -11.13 -14.04
C LEU A 386 43.35 -12.40 -14.90
N THR A 387 42.26 -12.75 -15.57
CA THR A 387 42.13 -14.00 -16.33
C THR A 387 42.39 -13.86 -17.83
N SER A 388 42.51 -12.62 -18.33
CA SER A 388 42.89 -12.29 -19.71
C SER A 388 44.35 -12.60 -20.01
N ILE A 389 44.64 -12.93 -21.27
CA ILE A 389 46.01 -13.08 -21.79
C ILE A 389 46.39 -11.73 -22.41
N ASP A 390 47.65 -11.31 -22.23
CA ASP A 390 48.13 -10.07 -22.86
C ASP A 390 48.28 -10.29 -24.38
N PRO A 391 47.70 -9.45 -25.24
CA PRO A 391 47.78 -9.61 -26.69
C PRO A 391 49.21 -9.68 -27.24
N ARG A 392 50.18 -9.11 -26.52
CA ARG A 392 51.60 -9.18 -26.87
C ARG A 392 52.15 -10.61 -26.88
N PHE A 393 51.52 -11.52 -26.16
CA PHE A 393 51.94 -12.90 -26.01
C PHE A 393 51.01 -13.89 -26.73
N ASP A 394 50.00 -13.43 -27.47
CA ASP A 394 49.08 -14.30 -28.22
C ASP A 394 49.78 -15.10 -29.32
N ALA A 395 50.92 -14.62 -29.84
CA ALA A 395 51.71 -15.27 -30.88
C ALA A 395 52.86 -16.15 -30.34
N LEU A 396 53.00 -16.33 -29.02
CA LEU A 396 54.04 -17.20 -28.48
C LEU A 396 53.75 -18.68 -28.80
N ALA A 397 54.71 -19.35 -29.45
CA ALA A 397 54.65 -20.80 -29.61
C ALA A 397 54.76 -21.50 -28.25
N GLN A 398 54.10 -22.65 -28.10
CA GLN A 398 54.12 -23.44 -26.85
C GLN A 398 55.54 -23.85 -26.39
N GLU A 399 56.48 -23.91 -27.33
CA GLU A 399 57.89 -24.23 -27.10
C GLU A 399 58.69 -23.08 -26.46
N GLN A 400 58.18 -21.85 -26.57
CA GLN A 400 58.80 -20.64 -26.00
C GLN A 400 58.23 -20.29 -24.62
N MET A 401 57.24 -21.05 -24.13
CA MET A 401 56.61 -20.82 -22.84
C MET A 401 57.44 -21.42 -21.71
N GLN A 402 57.62 -20.66 -20.63
CA GLN A 402 58.28 -21.15 -19.42
C GLN A 402 57.44 -22.26 -18.78
N ILE A 403 58.11 -23.33 -18.35
CA ILE A 403 57.51 -24.49 -17.69
C ILE A 403 57.84 -24.41 -16.20
N PHE A 404 56.83 -24.56 -15.35
CA PHE A 404 56.94 -24.57 -13.90
C PHE A 404 56.52 -25.93 -13.32
N SER A 405 57.16 -26.32 -12.23
CA SER A 405 56.92 -27.59 -11.55
C SER A 405 55.57 -27.61 -10.84
N ASP A 406 55.15 -26.49 -10.26
CA ASP A 406 53.92 -26.38 -9.46
C ASP A 406 53.33 -24.95 -9.50
N GLN A 407 52.08 -24.81 -9.05
CA GLN A 407 51.40 -23.52 -8.96
C GLN A 407 52.16 -22.52 -8.06
N SER A 408 52.71 -23.00 -6.94
CA SER A 408 53.42 -22.16 -5.98
C SER A 408 54.70 -21.55 -6.57
N GLU A 409 55.39 -22.27 -7.48
CA GLU A 409 56.59 -21.76 -8.15
C GLU A 409 56.23 -20.59 -9.09
N ALA A 410 55.14 -20.71 -9.83
CA ALA A 410 54.63 -19.64 -10.70
C ALA A 410 54.23 -18.40 -9.87
N ILE A 411 53.56 -18.58 -8.73
CA ILE A 411 53.19 -17.47 -7.84
C ILE A 411 54.44 -16.79 -7.26
N LEU A 412 55.43 -17.55 -6.81
CA LEU A 412 56.68 -17.03 -6.27
C LEU A 412 57.43 -16.17 -7.31
N LEU A 413 57.55 -16.66 -8.54
CA LEU A 413 58.23 -15.92 -9.61
C LEU A 413 57.49 -14.65 -10.04
N TYR A 414 56.16 -14.65 -9.93
CA TYR A 414 55.37 -13.43 -10.09
C TYR A 414 55.64 -12.43 -8.97
N GLN A 415 55.68 -12.87 -7.71
CA GLN A 415 56.02 -12.02 -6.58
C GLN A 415 57.44 -11.44 -6.68
N LEU A 416 58.38 -12.19 -7.26
CA LEU A 416 59.73 -11.75 -7.57
C LEU A 416 59.83 -10.84 -8.82
N GLY A 417 58.70 -10.56 -9.50
CA GLY A 417 58.64 -9.69 -10.67
C GLY A 417 59.22 -10.27 -11.95
N LYS A 418 59.48 -11.59 -12.00
CA LYS A 418 60.10 -12.25 -13.16
C LYS A 418 59.11 -12.63 -14.27
N ILE A 419 57.83 -12.81 -13.92
CA ILE A 419 56.75 -13.12 -14.86
C ILE A 419 55.58 -12.15 -14.67
N GLY A 420 54.81 -11.89 -15.73
CA GLY A 420 53.61 -11.05 -15.66
C GLY A 420 52.34 -11.86 -15.38
N LEU A 421 51.32 -11.23 -14.76
CA LEU A 421 50.02 -11.86 -14.44
C LEU A 421 49.34 -12.53 -15.64
N ARG A 422 49.45 -11.90 -16.81
CA ARG A 422 48.74 -12.27 -18.06
C ARG A 422 49.63 -12.95 -19.09
N MET A 423 50.83 -13.36 -18.69
CA MET A 423 51.75 -14.10 -19.54
C MET A 423 51.33 -15.57 -19.58
N PRO A 424 51.27 -16.21 -20.77
CA PRO A 424 50.99 -17.64 -20.88
C PRO A 424 52.18 -18.46 -20.36
N ILE A 425 51.89 -19.38 -19.46
CA ILE A 425 52.86 -20.25 -18.78
C ILE A 425 52.36 -21.70 -18.79
N ARG A 426 53.29 -22.66 -18.73
CA ARG A 426 52.96 -24.08 -18.61
C ARG A 426 53.20 -24.52 -17.18
N VAL A 427 52.16 -24.93 -16.48
CA VAL A 427 52.24 -25.36 -15.08
C VAL A 427 51.81 -26.81 -14.99
N ARG A 428 52.57 -27.61 -14.25
CA ARG A 428 52.16 -28.98 -13.92
C ARG A 428 51.14 -28.94 -12.78
N LEU A 429 50.04 -29.63 -13.01
CA LEU A 429 48.96 -29.86 -12.07
C LEU A 429 48.82 -31.36 -11.84
N SER A 430 48.06 -31.75 -10.81
CA SER A 430 47.77 -33.17 -10.52
C SER A 430 47.18 -33.92 -11.71
N THR A 431 46.52 -33.21 -12.64
CA THR A 431 45.88 -33.76 -13.84
C THR A 431 46.74 -33.68 -15.11
N GLY A 432 47.93 -33.08 -15.07
CA GLY A 432 48.83 -32.95 -16.22
C GLY A 432 49.48 -31.57 -16.37
N ILE A 433 50.24 -31.37 -17.45
CA ILE A 433 50.84 -30.06 -17.78
C ILE A 433 49.81 -29.25 -18.57
N LEU A 434 49.37 -28.13 -18.02
CA LEU A 434 48.36 -27.26 -18.61
C LEU A 434 48.95 -25.88 -18.91
N THR A 435 48.53 -25.31 -20.04
CA THR A 435 48.85 -23.93 -20.42
C THR A 435 47.84 -22.99 -19.77
N THR A 436 48.29 -22.11 -18.90
CA THR A 436 47.45 -21.16 -18.16
C THR A 436 48.21 -19.84 -17.93
N THR A 437 47.67 -18.94 -17.11
CA THR A 437 48.36 -17.70 -16.69
C THR A 437 48.45 -17.66 -15.17
N THR A 438 49.42 -16.93 -14.62
CA THR A 438 49.53 -16.75 -13.17
C THR A 438 48.27 -16.13 -12.59
N GLY A 439 47.64 -15.19 -13.31
CA GLY A 439 46.39 -14.59 -12.88
C GLY A 439 45.23 -15.58 -12.80
N ARG A 440 45.12 -16.53 -13.73
CA ARG A 440 44.14 -17.63 -13.64
C ARG A 440 44.41 -18.53 -12.45
N ILE A 441 45.67 -18.81 -12.12
CA ILE A 441 46.02 -19.61 -10.93
C ILE A 441 45.54 -18.90 -9.67
N LEU A 442 45.85 -17.61 -9.51
CA LEU A 442 45.40 -16.80 -8.38
C LEU A 442 43.87 -16.72 -8.27
N PHE A 443 43.17 -16.60 -9.41
CA PHE A 443 41.71 -16.64 -9.43
C PHE A 443 41.14 -18.00 -8.99
N ASN A 444 41.80 -19.10 -9.32
CA ASN A 444 41.34 -20.43 -8.94
C ASN A 444 41.66 -20.78 -7.48
N GLU A 445 42.68 -20.15 -6.89
CA GLU A 445 43.00 -20.33 -5.47
C GLU A 445 41.88 -19.80 -4.55
N THR A 446 41.18 -18.74 -4.97
CA THR A 446 40.05 -18.17 -4.22
C THR A 446 38.76 -18.98 -4.36
N LEU A 447 38.67 -19.91 -5.32
CA LEU A 447 37.50 -20.75 -5.51
C LEU A 447 37.54 -22.00 -4.58
N PRO A 448 36.36 -22.47 -4.12
CA PRO A 448 36.23 -23.75 -3.43
C PRO A 448 36.79 -24.90 -4.27
N ASN A 449 37.36 -25.92 -3.60
CA ASN A 449 38.07 -27.05 -4.23
C ASN A 449 37.30 -27.70 -5.39
N GLU A 450 35.97 -27.81 -5.26
CA GLU A 450 35.06 -28.45 -6.21
C GLU A 450 34.83 -27.65 -7.50
N LEU A 451 35.06 -26.33 -7.45
CA LEU A 451 34.89 -25.41 -8.59
C LEU A 451 36.23 -25.00 -9.22
N ARG A 452 37.35 -25.54 -8.73
CA ARG A 452 38.68 -25.16 -9.19
C ARG A 452 38.92 -25.58 -10.64
N PHE A 453 39.81 -24.80 -11.26
CA PHE A 453 40.36 -24.96 -12.60
C PHE A 453 39.53 -24.40 -13.76
N TYR A 454 39.11 -23.14 -13.64
CA TYR A 454 38.69 -22.31 -14.76
C TYR A 454 39.90 -21.78 -15.54
N ASN A 455 40.06 -22.26 -16.79
CA ASN A 455 41.15 -21.87 -17.67
C ASN A 455 40.70 -20.97 -18.84
N ASP A 456 39.56 -20.30 -18.70
CA ASP A 456 39.05 -19.35 -19.69
C ASP A 456 39.03 -17.93 -19.14
N THR A 457 38.91 -16.95 -20.03
CA THR A 457 38.72 -15.55 -19.64
C THR A 457 37.37 -15.38 -18.95
N VAL A 458 37.37 -14.90 -17.71
CA VAL A 458 36.17 -14.76 -16.88
C VAL A 458 35.49 -13.44 -17.20
N LYS A 459 34.37 -13.51 -17.93
CA LYS A 459 33.48 -12.37 -18.21
C LYS A 459 32.36 -12.31 -17.16
N ALA A 460 31.61 -11.22 -17.13
CA ALA A 460 30.45 -11.08 -16.22
C ALA A 460 29.41 -12.21 -16.38
N ALA A 461 29.23 -12.73 -17.60
CA ALA A 461 28.37 -13.90 -17.84
C ALA A 461 28.95 -15.18 -17.22
N THR A 462 30.26 -15.38 -17.31
CA THR A 462 30.97 -16.51 -16.71
C THR A 462 30.88 -16.48 -15.18
N ILE A 463 30.99 -15.29 -14.56
CA ILE A 463 30.82 -15.15 -13.09
C ILE A 463 29.44 -15.63 -12.66
N LYS A 464 28.38 -15.24 -13.38
CA LYS A 464 27.02 -15.74 -13.11
C LYS A 464 26.94 -17.26 -13.21
N GLN A 465 27.56 -17.86 -14.23
CA GLN A 465 27.59 -19.32 -14.39
C GLN A 465 28.34 -20.01 -13.24
N ILE A 466 29.46 -19.45 -12.79
CA ILE A 466 30.22 -19.97 -11.63
C ILE A 466 29.33 -19.95 -10.38
N VAL A 467 28.66 -18.82 -10.11
CA VAL A 467 27.75 -18.69 -8.95
C VAL A 467 26.56 -19.66 -9.06
N THR A 468 25.97 -19.80 -10.24
CA THR A 468 24.88 -20.80 -10.45
C THR A 468 25.36 -22.22 -10.17
N ARG A 469 26.55 -22.60 -10.67
CA ARG A 469 27.12 -23.91 -10.40
C ARG A 469 27.46 -24.10 -8.91
N ALA A 470 27.91 -23.05 -8.25
CA ALA A 470 28.17 -23.06 -6.81
C ALA A 470 26.89 -23.32 -6.01
N LEU A 471 25.77 -22.67 -6.38
CA LEU A 471 24.46 -22.87 -5.73
C LEU A 471 23.92 -24.31 -5.84
N ASP A 472 24.30 -25.05 -6.89
CA ASP A 472 23.86 -26.44 -7.08
C ASP A 472 24.72 -27.44 -6.30
N MET A 473 25.99 -27.11 -6.03
CA MET A 473 26.98 -28.04 -5.47
C MET A 473 27.31 -27.79 -4.00
N LEU A 474 27.27 -26.52 -3.56
CA LEU A 474 27.74 -26.06 -2.25
C LEU A 474 26.59 -25.60 -1.36
N SER A 475 26.87 -25.47 -0.06
CA SER A 475 25.93 -24.87 0.88
C SER A 475 25.81 -23.36 0.65
N ARG A 476 24.66 -22.75 1.02
CA ARG A 476 24.43 -21.31 0.83
C ARG A 476 25.41 -20.39 1.55
N GLU A 477 26.09 -20.89 2.58
CA GLU A 477 27.10 -20.12 3.32
C GLU A 477 28.46 -20.16 2.61
N GLU A 478 28.76 -21.23 1.86
CA GLU A 478 29.99 -21.38 1.07
C GLU A 478 29.90 -20.69 -0.30
N VAL A 479 28.68 -20.42 -0.78
CA VAL A 479 28.38 -19.69 -2.02
C VAL A 479 28.35 -18.18 -1.78
#